data_AF-A0A957LIU2-F1
#
_entry.id   AF-A0A957LIU2-F1
#
_cell.length_a   1.000
_cell.length_b   1.000
_cell.length_c   1.000
_cell.angle_alpha   90.00
_cell.angle_beta   90.00
_cell.angle_gamma   90.00
#
_symmetry.space_group_name_H-M   'P 1'
#
loop_
_entity.id
_entity.type
_entity.pdbx_description
1 polymer ?
#
loop_
_entity_poly.entity_id
_entity_poly.type
_entity_poly.pdbx_seq_one_letter_code
_entity_poly.pdbx_strand_id
1 'polypeptide(L)'
;MQDKLFINGTKLNLTAADLIQAGGEGMVFAYGTDQAIKIYHDIQESHRQKLQYIIDQTKVRQGLTHQLPTSVYAPRELVADEQGDIVGFAMNRMPTTMRPFKKLSLTNYCKQHQIILPQVVDYLQQIHQTLTQLHQLGFVVGDLNDHNLFFTLDENTTPQIGWIDVDSYQIGPHPCPVALQTFLDPKLYDITDFSQKAVFSEESDWYAFFVLLVKSLLHVHPYGGVHHVHKSLIARAENKVSILNGAITYPKQARPVEVLSDALLQHVQAVFSRGERPLFPAKLLDDYAQSLLKCPNCGQHYPHERSMCPYCRQKTTLQAPIARHGQLRFRLLLETNGYIEQLWIKPDNNFGSHNRFHVIVREGTLYTLIYSGIGGIIEEMPLFAGEPGYRFGYFDQHLVVNPPDRPHLLILDVSGVEPTRLAMLETDLYEGQASFATTPAHLYRLANGYIMQSSIVDGQLVEELVGTAHQHQTKLWGSRHNDTLVGIQRIFGDYQLFIRRPNGHTQDFSLPLYAGESVKEMDVAFNLNGRDISLFAQTTLAGQIQYSRIYTEINTLLTAEAQPFVHAPATLHDSVLTATNDGILKQKGHVQMLMHDAADYITAGDMLHAHPRGLIIQQAQRLYLVES
;
A
#
# COMPACT_ATOMS: atom_id res chain seq x y z
N MET A 1 38.69 17.64 -20.64
CA MET A 1 38.72 18.02 -22.07
C MET A 1 38.63 16.72 -22.89
N GLN A 2 39.38 16.52 -23.98
CA GLN A 2 39.59 15.19 -24.59
C GLN A 2 41.03 14.75 -24.35
N ASP A 3 41.33 14.59 -23.06
CA ASP A 3 42.62 14.14 -22.57
C ASP A 3 42.77 12.66 -22.94
N LYS A 4 43.86 12.26 -23.61
CA LYS A 4 44.02 10.87 -24.04
C LYS A 4 44.32 10.00 -22.83
N LEU A 5 43.60 8.90 -22.70
CA LEU A 5 43.73 7.97 -21.58
C LEU A 5 44.51 6.72 -22.02
N PHE A 6 45.19 6.06 -21.09
CA PHE A 6 46.06 4.91 -21.36
C PHE A 6 45.94 3.82 -20.29
N ILE A 7 46.05 2.55 -20.70
CA ILE A 7 46.28 1.39 -19.83
C ILE A 7 47.55 0.69 -20.31
N ASN A 8 48.51 0.45 -19.43
CA ASN A 8 49.79 -0.21 -19.77
C ASN A 8 50.49 0.43 -21.00
N GLY A 9 50.39 1.75 -21.18
CA GLY A 9 50.90 2.47 -22.36
C GLY A 9 50.07 2.34 -23.64
N THR A 10 49.02 1.50 -23.66
CA THR A 10 48.07 1.40 -24.78
C THR A 10 47.02 2.51 -24.67
N LYS A 11 46.88 3.33 -25.72
CA LYS A 11 45.91 4.43 -25.76
C LYS A 11 44.47 3.91 -25.86
N LEU A 12 43.64 4.32 -24.92
CA LEU A 12 42.20 4.13 -24.93
C LEU A 12 41.51 5.08 -25.90
N ASN A 13 40.38 4.64 -26.45
CA ASN A 13 39.43 5.48 -27.17
C ASN A 13 38.05 5.24 -26.56
N LEU A 14 37.62 6.13 -25.67
CA LEU A 14 36.31 6.11 -25.04
C LEU A 14 35.44 7.25 -25.61
N THR A 15 34.14 7.00 -25.75
CA THR A 15 33.16 7.96 -26.27
C THR A 15 31.99 8.11 -25.30
N ALA A 16 31.14 9.12 -25.52
CA ALA A 16 29.91 9.29 -24.76
C ALA A 16 28.91 8.13 -24.94
N ALA A 17 29.02 7.34 -26.01
CA ALA A 17 28.19 6.15 -26.24
C ALA A 17 28.64 4.94 -25.39
N ASP A 18 29.86 4.96 -24.85
CA ASP A 18 30.40 3.90 -23.99
C ASP A 18 30.04 4.11 -22.51
N LEU A 19 29.48 5.27 -22.13
CA LEU A 19 29.14 5.59 -20.75
C LEU A 19 28.07 4.63 -20.18
N ILE A 20 28.45 3.81 -19.20
CA ILE A 20 27.54 2.91 -18.47
C ILE A 20 26.82 3.69 -17.37
N GLN A 21 27.55 4.50 -16.61
CA GLN A 21 27.03 5.23 -15.46
C GLN A 21 27.90 6.46 -15.15
N ALA A 22 27.27 7.56 -14.72
CA ALA A 22 27.94 8.67 -14.06
C ALA A 22 27.43 8.76 -12.61
N GLY A 23 28.31 9.09 -11.67
CA GLY A 23 28.02 9.22 -10.24
C GLY A 23 28.80 10.37 -9.60
N GLY A 24 28.74 10.48 -8.27
CA GLY A 24 29.39 11.54 -7.51
C GLY A 24 30.92 11.48 -7.48
N GLU A 25 31.50 10.28 -7.52
CA GLU A 25 32.95 10.06 -7.51
C GLU A 25 33.58 10.13 -8.92
N GLY A 26 32.81 9.76 -9.96
CA GLY A 26 33.36 9.55 -11.30
C GLY A 26 32.36 9.03 -12.33
N MET A 27 32.89 8.53 -13.43
CA MET A 27 32.18 7.95 -14.57
C MET A 27 32.71 6.56 -14.89
N VAL A 28 31.81 5.63 -15.20
CA VAL A 28 32.13 4.26 -15.60
C VAL A 28 31.79 4.04 -17.07
N PHE A 29 32.78 3.69 -17.87
CA PHE A 29 32.64 3.42 -19.30
C PHE A 29 32.79 1.93 -19.60
N ALA A 30 32.12 1.46 -20.64
CA ALA A 30 32.38 0.19 -21.28
C ALA A 30 33.72 0.25 -22.03
N TYR A 31 34.46 -0.86 -22.05
CA TYR A 31 35.62 -1.01 -22.91
C TYR A 31 35.64 -2.44 -23.46
N GLY A 32 35.51 -2.56 -24.79
CA GLY A 32 35.30 -3.86 -25.44
C GLY A 32 34.06 -4.60 -24.93
N THR A 33 34.15 -5.93 -24.91
CA THR A 33 33.06 -6.83 -24.50
C THR A 33 32.99 -7.07 -23.00
N ASP A 34 34.13 -7.04 -22.32
CA ASP A 34 34.38 -7.70 -21.04
C ASP A 34 35.15 -6.83 -20.03
N GLN A 35 35.54 -5.60 -20.38
CA GLN A 35 36.13 -4.63 -19.47
C GLN A 35 35.23 -3.40 -19.23
N ALA A 36 35.41 -2.79 -18.07
CA ALA A 36 34.82 -1.50 -17.70
C ALA A 36 35.89 -0.62 -17.05
N ILE A 37 35.77 0.70 -17.23
CA ILE A 37 36.78 1.69 -16.83
C ILE A 37 36.11 2.74 -15.94
N LYS A 38 36.50 2.83 -14.67
CA LYS A 38 36.08 3.89 -13.73
C LYS A 38 37.13 5.02 -13.78
N ILE A 39 36.69 6.22 -14.14
CA ILE A 39 37.49 7.46 -14.14
C ILE A 39 36.89 8.37 -13.08
N TYR A 40 37.70 8.91 -12.19
CA TYR A 40 37.22 9.81 -11.14
C TYR A 40 37.06 11.24 -11.66
N HIS A 41 36.20 12.04 -11.03
CA HIS A 41 36.14 13.49 -11.31
C HIS A 41 37.28 14.26 -10.63
N ASP A 42 37.71 13.79 -9.46
CA ASP A 42 38.89 14.24 -8.71
C ASP A 42 39.49 13.02 -7.99
N ILE A 43 40.80 12.82 -8.08
CA ILE A 43 41.49 11.63 -7.54
C ILE A 43 42.72 12.00 -6.73
N GLN A 44 42.45 12.22 -5.45
CA GLN A 44 43.46 12.43 -4.41
C GLN A 44 44.46 11.26 -4.34
N GLU A 45 45.71 11.56 -3.97
CA GLU A 45 46.84 10.62 -3.91
C GLU A 45 46.56 9.37 -3.06
N SER A 46 45.76 9.50 -1.99
CA SER A 46 45.31 8.37 -1.17
C SER A 46 44.54 7.30 -1.95
N HIS A 47 43.75 7.69 -2.96
CA HIS A 47 43.07 6.75 -3.86
C HIS A 47 44.07 6.06 -4.78
N ARG A 48 45.04 6.80 -5.32
CA ARG A 48 46.07 6.26 -6.24
C ARG A 48 46.89 5.16 -5.56
N GLN A 49 47.34 5.43 -4.33
CA GLN A 49 48.03 4.46 -3.49
C GLN A 49 47.14 3.25 -3.16
N LYS A 50 45.86 3.47 -2.83
CA LYS A 50 44.90 2.40 -2.53
C LYS A 50 44.63 1.49 -3.75
N LEU A 51 44.45 2.06 -4.94
CA LEU A 51 44.25 1.31 -6.18
C LEU A 51 45.47 0.45 -6.52
N GLN A 52 46.68 1.02 -6.40
CA GLN A 52 47.93 0.26 -6.55
C GLN A 52 48.01 -0.89 -5.53
N TYR A 53 47.71 -0.62 -4.25
CA TYR A 53 47.71 -1.63 -3.20
C TYR A 53 46.69 -2.77 -3.46
N ILE A 54 45.48 -2.46 -3.90
CA ILE A 54 44.47 -3.46 -4.30
C ILE A 54 44.98 -4.30 -5.47
N ILE A 55 45.56 -3.67 -6.49
CA ILE A 55 46.11 -4.33 -7.68
C ILE A 55 47.29 -5.25 -7.31
N ASP A 56 48.16 -4.84 -6.39
CA ASP A 56 49.30 -5.66 -5.95
C ASP A 56 48.85 -6.83 -5.05
N GLN A 57 47.96 -6.59 -4.07
CA GLN A 57 47.40 -7.66 -3.23
C GLN A 57 46.66 -8.71 -4.06
N THR A 58 45.98 -8.30 -5.13
CA THR A 58 45.27 -9.24 -6.02
C THR A 58 46.21 -9.94 -7.00
N LYS A 59 47.23 -9.27 -7.55
CA LYS A 59 48.24 -9.88 -8.42
C LYS A 59 49.13 -10.88 -7.69
N VAL A 60 49.64 -10.55 -6.50
CA VAL A 60 50.46 -11.46 -5.67
C VAL A 60 49.72 -12.78 -5.38
N ARG A 61 48.38 -12.72 -5.25
CA ARG A 61 47.54 -13.88 -4.96
C ARG A 61 47.08 -14.67 -6.19
N GLN A 62 47.37 -14.22 -7.42
CA GLN A 62 47.07 -15.02 -8.62
C GLN A 62 47.88 -16.32 -8.69
N GLY A 63 49.02 -16.41 -7.99
CA GLY A 63 49.79 -17.65 -7.80
C GLY A 63 49.36 -18.51 -6.58
N LEU A 64 48.26 -18.18 -5.90
CA LEU A 64 47.79 -18.85 -4.67
C LEU A 64 46.36 -19.36 -4.80
N THR A 65 45.95 -20.24 -3.87
CA THR A 65 44.60 -20.82 -3.78
C THR A 65 43.48 -19.83 -3.43
N HIS A 66 43.79 -18.54 -3.26
CA HIS A 66 42.89 -17.50 -2.80
C HIS A 66 42.92 -16.30 -3.76
N GLN A 67 42.35 -16.49 -4.94
CA GLN A 67 42.08 -15.39 -5.88
C GLN A 67 40.79 -14.66 -5.49
N LEU A 68 40.60 -13.41 -5.96
CA LEU A 68 39.29 -12.76 -5.84
C LEU A 68 38.25 -13.53 -6.69
N PRO A 69 37.02 -13.71 -6.19
CA PRO A 69 35.93 -14.28 -6.99
C PRO A 69 35.64 -13.47 -8.25
N THR A 70 35.26 -14.14 -9.34
CA THR A 70 34.91 -13.50 -10.62
C THR A 70 33.67 -12.62 -10.55
N SER A 71 32.87 -12.77 -9.50
CA SER A 71 31.74 -11.92 -9.08
C SER A 71 32.16 -10.57 -8.49
N VAL A 72 33.43 -10.37 -8.16
CA VAL A 72 33.95 -9.14 -7.55
C VAL A 72 34.65 -8.28 -8.60
N TYR A 73 34.01 -7.17 -8.99
CA TYR A 73 34.46 -6.28 -10.06
C TYR A 73 35.54 -5.30 -9.54
N ALA A 74 36.69 -5.85 -9.16
CA ALA A 74 37.81 -5.12 -8.57
C ALA A 74 38.70 -4.42 -9.60
N PRO A 75 39.43 -3.35 -9.21
CA PRO A 75 40.55 -2.82 -9.97
C PRO A 75 41.58 -3.91 -10.34
N ARG A 76 41.94 -3.97 -11.63
CA ARG A 76 42.95 -4.92 -12.16
C ARG A 76 44.16 -4.20 -12.74
N GLU A 77 43.93 -3.06 -13.36
CA GLU A 77 44.93 -2.24 -14.08
C GLU A 77 44.63 -0.76 -13.85
N LEU A 78 45.67 0.08 -13.78
CA LEU A 78 45.50 1.53 -13.63
C LEU A 78 45.28 2.22 -14.98
N VAL A 79 44.52 3.30 -14.96
CA VAL A 79 44.29 4.19 -16.10
C VAL A 79 45.01 5.52 -15.84
N ALA A 80 45.83 5.93 -16.79
CA ALA A 80 46.57 7.19 -16.76
C ALA A 80 46.14 8.15 -17.88
N ASP A 81 46.49 9.42 -17.76
CA ASP A 81 46.35 10.45 -18.81
C ASP A 81 47.62 10.58 -19.70
N GLU A 82 47.76 11.67 -20.46
CA GLU A 82 48.94 11.94 -21.31
C GLU A 82 50.19 12.34 -20.53
N GLN A 83 50.02 12.76 -19.28
CA GLN A 83 51.07 13.17 -18.37
C GLN A 83 51.63 11.96 -17.59
N GLY A 84 50.87 10.86 -17.57
CA GLY A 84 51.16 9.65 -16.81
C GLY A 84 50.53 9.66 -15.41
N ASP A 85 49.69 10.65 -15.11
CA ASP A 85 48.98 10.78 -13.85
C ASP A 85 47.81 9.77 -13.79
N ILE A 86 47.68 9.08 -12.66
CA ILE A 86 46.65 8.06 -12.48
C ILE A 86 45.28 8.73 -12.28
N VAL A 87 44.37 8.53 -13.25
CA VAL A 87 43.03 9.14 -13.29
C VAL A 87 41.89 8.13 -13.03
N GLY A 88 42.21 6.83 -12.97
CA GLY A 88 41.21 5.79 -12.78
C GLY A 88 41.77 4.37 -12.82
N PHE A 89 40.89 3.40 -13.07
CA PHE A 89 41.25 1.99 -13.20
C PHE A 89 40.33 1.24 -14.17
N ALA A 90 40.82 0.09 -14.66
CA ALA A 90 40.05 -0.90 -15.38
C ALA A 90 39.73 -2.11 -14.50
N MET A 91 38.54 -2.66 -14.72
CA MET A 91 37.98 -3.83 -14.05
C MET A 91 37.23 -4.72 -15.05
N ASN A 92 36.83 -5.92 -14.63
CA ASN A 92 35.93 -6.75 -15.42
C ASN A 92 34.57 -6.05 -15.58
N ARG A 93 33.91 -6.21 -16.73
CA ARG A 93 32.56 -5.70 -16.98
C ARG A 93 31.51 -6.62 -16.35
N MET A 94 30.63 -6.04 -15.56
CA MET A 94 29.44 -6.75 -15.07
C MET A 94 28.47 -7.06 -16.24
N PRO A 95 27.95 -8.29 -16.37
CA PRO A 95 27.00 -8.64 -17.41
C PRO A 95 25.72 -7.79 -17.39
N THR A 96 25.25 -7.39 -18.58
CA THR A 96 24.04 -6.57 -18.75
C THR A 96 22.74 -7.29 -18.37
N THR A 97 22.80 -8.59 -18.09
CA THR A 97 21.71 -9.40 -17.53
C THR A 97 21.47 -9.15 -16.03
N MET A 98 22.45 -8.60 -15.31
CA MET A 98 22.37 -8.40 -13.85
C MET A 98 21.48 -7.22 -13.45
N ARG A 99 20.96 -7.24 -12.22
CA ARG A 99 19.97 -6.28 -11.69
C ARG A 99 20.38 -5.80 -10.29
N PRO A 100 20.21 -4.52 -9.93
CA PRO A 100 20.56 -4.01 -8.60
C PRO A 100 19.81 -4.73 -7.47
N PHE A 101 20.54 -5.18 -6.44
CA PHE A 101 20.02 -6.04 -5.36
C PHE A 101 18.87 -5.41 -4.58
N LYS A 102 18.86 -4.08 -4.42
CA LYS A 102 17.76 -3.34 -3.76
C LYS A 102 16.38 -3.66 -4.29
N LYS A 103 16.26 -4.10 -5.54
CA LYS A 103 15.00 -4.54 -6.14
C LYS A 103 14.38 -5.75 -5.43
N LEU A 104 15.16 -6.57 -4.72
CA LEU A 104 14.68 -7.69 -3.90
C LEU A 104 13.95 -7.24 -2.63
N SER A 105 14.05 -5.97 -2.23
CA SER A 105 13.23 -5.39 -1.15
C SER A 105 11.87 -4.85 -1.64
N LEU A 106 11.64 -4.81 -2.96
CA LEU A 106 10.46 -4.19 -3.56
C LEU A 106 9.37 -5.23 -3.86
N THR A 107 8.38 -5.33 -2.98
CA THR A 107 7.25 -6.29 -3.07
C THR A 107 6.61 -6.39 -4.46
N ASN A 108 6.48 -5.29 -5.20
CA ASN A 108 5.91 -5.32 -6.56
C ASN A 108 6.89 -5.86 -7.61
N TYR A 109 8.19 -5.60 -7.48
CA TYR A 109 9.21 -6.13 -8.39
C TYR A 109 9.34 -7.65 -8.24
N CYS A 110 9.41 -8.14 -7.00
CA CYS A 110 9.45 -9.57 -6.71
C CYS A 110 8.20 -10.30 -7.22
N LYS A 111 7.01 -9.69 -7.14
CA LYS A 111 5.78 -10.24 -7.75
C LYS A 111 5.87 -10.27 -9.28
N GLN A 112 6.27 -9.17 -9.91
CA GLN A 112 6.36 -9.04 -11.37
C GLN A 112 7.33 -10.05 -11.99
N HIS A 113 8.47 -10.27 -11.33
CA HIS A 113 9.51 -11.21 -11.77
C HIS A 113 9.43 -12.59 -11.07
N GLN A 114 8.31 -12.90 -10.43
CA GLN A 114 8.03 -14.18 -9.76
C GLN A 114 9.11 -14.66 -8.76
N ILE A 115 9.88 -13.74 -8.18
CA ILE A 115 11.04 -14.04 -7.32
C ILE A 115 10.56 -14.69 -6.03
N ILE A 116 10.89 -15.97 -5.85
CA ILE A 116 10.50 -16.78 -4.69
C ILE A 116 11.56 -16.78 -3.59
N LEU A 117 11.14 -17.06 -2.37
CA LEU A 117 12.01 -17.04 -1.18
C LEU A 117 13.27 -17.92 -1.29
N PRO A 118 13.24 -19.15 -1.87
CA PRO A 118 14.46 -19.96 -2.04
C PRO A 118 15.54 -19.25 -2.87
N GLN A 119 15.18 -18.62 -4.00
CA GLN A 119 16.12 -17.84 -4.83
C GLN A 119 16.79 -16.71 -4.01
N VAL A 120 16.04 -16.09 -3.09
CA VAL A 120 16.59 -15.06 -2.20
C VAL A 120 17.57 -15.65 -1.18
N VAL A 121 17.40 -16.91 -0.76
CA VAL A 121 18.36 -17.63 0.07
C VAL A 121 19.61 -18.01 -0.73
N ASP A 122 19.46 -18.51 -1.97
CA ASP A 122 20.58 -18.84 -2.87
C ASP A 122 21.51 -17.61 -3.08
N TYR A 123 20.91 -16.43 -3.30
CA TYR A 123 21.61 -15.16 -3.38
C TYR A 123 22.35 -14.81 -2.07
N LEU A 124 21.71 -14.97 -0.92
CA LEU A 124 22.29 -14.69 0.40
C LEU A 124 23.43 -15.64 0.77
N GLN A 125 23.35 -16.92 0.38
CA GLN A 125 24.44 -17.89 0.55
C GLN A 125 25.67 -17.48 -0.26
N GLN A 126 25.50 -17.02 -1.50
CA GLN A 126 26.62 -16.53 -2.32
C GLN A 126 27.22 -15.23 -1.78
N ILE A 127 26.40 -14.32 -1.23
CA ILE A 127 26.89 -13.11 -0.57
C ILE A 127 27.69 -13.49 0.68
N HIS A 128 27.20 -14.42 1.51
CA HIS A 128 27.92 -14.94 2.67
C HIS A 128 29.28 -15.54 2.30
N GLN A 129 29.31 -16.41 1.29
CA GLN A 129 30.54 -17.05 0.79
C GLN A 129 31.53 -16.01 0.24
N THR A 130 31.07 -15.06 -0.58
CA THR A 130 31.92 -14.01 -1.15
C THR A 130 32.46 -13.09 -0.07
N LEU A 131 31.64 -12.70 0.91
CA LEU A 131 32.05 -11.85 2.04
C LEU A 131 33.10 -12.54 2.91
N THR A 132 32.88 -13.82 3.23
CA THR A 132 33.85 -14.66 3.96
C THR A 132 35.18 -14.75 3.22
N GLN A 133 35.16 -14.85 1.88
CA GLN A 133 36.37 -14.87 1.06
C GLN A 133 37.05 -13.49 0.99
N LEU A 134 36.30 -12.39 0.97
CA LEU A 134 36.84 -11.03 1.06
C LEU A 134 37.55 -10.79 2.42
N HIS A 135 36.94 -11.23 3.52
CA HIS A 135 37.54 -11.20 4.87
C HIS A 135 38.82 -12.03 4.94
N GLN A 136 38.83 -13.26 4.41
CA GLN A 136 40.05 -14.09 4.28
C GLN A 136 41.15 -13.43 3.41
N LEU A 137 40.77 -12.54 2.49
CA LEU A 137 41.67 -11.75 1.67
C LEU A 137 42.09 -10.42 2.32
N GLY A 138 41.66 -10.15 3.55
CA GLY A 138 41.98 -8.93 4.31
C GLY A 138 41.26 -7.67 3.82
N PHE A 139 40.23 -7.81 2.98
CA PHE A 139 39.28 -6.74 2.70
C PHE A 139 38.22 -6.71 3.80
N VAL A 140 37.76 -5.51 4.14
CA VAL A 140 36.52 -5.24 4.86
C VAL A 140 35.70 -4.30 3.98
N VAL A 141 34.46 -4.65 3.68
CA VAL A 141 33.65 -3.95 2.66
C VAL A 141 33.31 -2.54 3.11
N GLY A 142 32.89 -2.37 4.36
CA GLY A 142 32.51 -1.07 4.93
C GLY A 142 31.13 -0.61 4.45
N ASP A 143 30.99 -0.34 3.15
CA ASP A 143 29.72 0.02 2.51
C ASP A 143 29.02 -1.20 1.89
N LEU A 144 28.82 -2.26 2.70
CA LEU A 144 28.01 -3.41 2.30
C LEU A 144 26.53 -3.04 2.29
N ASN A 145 25.97 -2.79 1.11
CA ASN A 145 24.58 -2.36 0.94
C ASN A 145 23.92 -2.97 -0.31
N ASP A 146 22.63 -2.70 -0.53
CA ASP A 146 21.86 -3.21 -1.67
C ASP A 146 21.92 -2.34 -2.95
N HIS A 147 22.74 -1.29 -2.95
CA HIS A 147 23.13 -0.53 -4.14
C HIS A 147 24.40 -1.11 -4.79
N ASN A 148 25.37 -1.53 -3.98
CA ASN A 148 26.70 -2.01 -4.40
C ASN A 148 26.70 -3.51 -4.78
N LEU A 149 25.53 -4.16 -4.66
CA LEU A 149 25.29 -5.56 -5.00
C LEU A 149 24.31 -5.70 -6.17
N PHE A 150 24.52 -6.73 -6.98
CA PHE A 150 23.73 -7.07 -8.16
C PHE A 150 23.44 -8.58 -8.22
N PHE A 151 22.40 -8.99 -8.94
CA PHE A 151 21.99 -10.40 -9.10
C PHE A 151 21.48 -10.76 -10.50
N THR A 152 21.55 -12.02 -10.92
CA THR A 152 20.92 -12.54 -12.16
C THR A 152 19.49 -13.04 -11.94
N LEU A 153 18.63 -12.86 -12.95
CA LEU A 153 17.22 -13.30 -12.96
C LEU A 153 16.92 -14.47 -13.91
N ASP A 154 17.93 -15.06 -14.56
CA ASP A 154 17.72 -16.09 -15.59
C ASP A 154 17.58 -17.48 -14.96
N GLU A 155 16.37 -18.03 -15.01
CA GLU A 155 15.97 -19.36 -14.51
C GLU A 155 16.78 -20.52 -15.11
N ASN A 156 17.46 -20.30 -16.25
CA ASN A 156 18.27 -21.30 -16.94
C ASN A 156 19.74 -21.29 -16.50
N THR A 157 20.11 -20.39 -15.58
CA THR A 157 21.49 -20.22 -15.08
C THR A 157 21.54 -20.42 -13.57
N THR A 158 22.70 -20.87 -13.06
CA THR A 158 22.99 -20.77 -11.63
C THR A 158 22.81 -19.31 -11.20
N PRO A 159 22.06 -19.01 -10.12
CA PRO A 159 21.99 -17.66 -9.57
C PRO A 159 23.41 -17.09 -9.40
N GLN A 160 23.65 -15.84 -9.75
CA GLN A 160 24.96 -15.17 -9.61
C GLN A 160 24.79 -13.84 -8.89
N ILE A 161 25.80 -13.48 -8.09
CA ILE A 161 25.92 -12.19 -7.42
C ILE A 161 27.08 -11.39 -8.03
N GLY A 162 26.94 -10.07 -8.08
CA GLY A 162 27.95 -9.13 -8.55
C GLY A 162 28.21 -8.07 -7.49
N TRP A 163 29.49 -7.78 -7.24
CA TRP A 163 29.96 -6.80 -6.24
C TRP A 163 30.71 -5.69 -6.95
N ILE A 164 30.27 -4.43 -6.77
CA ILE A 164 30.90 -3.24 -7.37
C ILE A 164 31.51 -2.32 -6.31
N ASP A 165 32.15 -1.24 -6.79
CA ASP A 165 32.83 -0.20 -5.99
C ASP A 165 33.83 -0.76 -4.98
N VAL A 166 34.57 -1.81 -5.38
CA VAL A 166 35.60 -2.51 -4.59
C VAL A 166 36.79 -1.59 -4.24
N ASP A 167 37.01 -0.55 -5.05
CA ASP A 167 37.92 0.56 -4.76
C ASP A 167 37.52 1.37 -3.51
N SER A 168 36.24 1.34 -3.13
CA SER A 168 35.79 1.89 -1.84
C SER A 168 36.18 1.02 -0.64
N TYR A 169 36.35 -0.30 -0.79
CA TYR A 169 36.48 -1.21 0.37
C TYR A 169 37.74 -0.94 1.20
N GLN A 170 37.68 -1.16 2.51
CA GLN A 170 38.81 -1.02 3.42
C GLN A 170 39.78 -2.20 3.23
N ILE A 171 41.09 -1.92 3.10
CA ILE A 171 42.12 -2.98 2.98
C ILE A 171 43.47 -2.49 3.49
N GLY A 172 44.12 -3.27 4.36
CA GLY A 172 45.41 -2.90 4.96
C GLY A 172 45.33 -1.53 5.67
N PRO A 173 46.18 -0.55 5.34
CA PRO A 173 46.12 0.79 5.91
C PRO A 173 45.04 1.69 5.29
N HIS A 174 44.41 1.29 4.17
CA HIS A 174 43.52 2.15 3.40
C HIS A 174 42.07 2.04 3.88
N PRO A 175 41.43 3.14 4.33
CA PRO A 175 40.05 3.12 4.80
C PRO A 175 39.00 2.94 3.70
N CYS A 176 37.79 2.58 4.11
CA CYS A 176 36.59 2.84 3.33
C CYS A 176 36.09 4.26 3.64
N PRO A 177 35.93 5.16 2.66
CA PRO A 177 35.58 6.56 2.91
C PRO A 177 34.08 6.82 3.07
N VAL A 178 33.23 5.83 2.78
CA VAL A 178 31.77 5.95 2.66
C VAL A 178 31.05 4.83 3.41
N ALA A 179 29.80 5.09 3.82
CA ALA A 179 28.86 4.06 4.23
C ALA A 179 27.42 4.56 4.11
N LEU A 180 26.52 3.74 3.55
CA LEU A 180 25.09 4.05 3.51
C LEU A 180 24.48 3.91 4.91
N GLN A 181 24.08 5.04 5.50
CA GLN A 181 23.67 5.16 6.91
C GLN A 181 22.60 4.15 7.39
N THR A 182 21.75 3.61 6.50
CA THR A 182 20.78 2.57 6.86
C THR A 182 21.42 1.20 7.12
N PHE A 183 22.53 0.87 6.45
CA PHE A 183 23.28 -0.37 6.65
C PHE A 183 24.39 -0.24 7.69
N LEU A 184 24.89 0.98 7.92
CA LEU A 184 25.92 1.31 8.90
C LEU A 184 25.56 0.83 10.32
N ASP A 185 26.55 0.26 11.02
CA ASP A 185 26.43 -0.13 12.42
C ASP A 185 26.23 1.12 13.32
N PRO A 186 25.19 1.16 14.18
CA PRO A 186 25.01 2.21 15.19
C PRO A 186 26.23 2.49 16.08
N LYS A 187 27.14 1.51 16.27
CA LYS A 187 28.45 1.71 16.94
C LYS A 187 29.33 2.77 16.23
N LEU A 188 29.05 3.09 14.97
CA LEU A 188 29.83 3.96 14.10
C LEU A 188 29.09 5.27 13.75
N TYR A 189 27.90 5.55 14.31
CA TYR A 189 27.14 6.77 14.01
C TYR A 189 27.84 8.06 14.49
N ASP A 190 28.72 7.97 15.49
CA ASP A 190 29.55 9.08 15.96
C ASP A 190 30.74 9.42 15.01
N ILE A 191 30.97 8.63 13.96
CA ILE A 191 32.05 8.85 12.99
C ILE A 191 31.54 9.74 11.85
N THR A 192 31.99 11.00 11.83
CA THR A 192 31.59 11.99 10.82
C THR A 192 32.39 11.95 9.52
N ASP A 193 33.56 11.29 9.53
CA ASP A 193 34.44 11.12 8.37
C ASP A 193 35.18 9.78 8.46
N PHE A 194 34.86 8.86 7.56
CA PHE A 194 35.48 7.54 7.48
C PHE A 194 36.82 7.53 6.73
N SER A 195 37.13 8.59 5.96
CA SER A 195 38.33 8.65 5.12
C SER A 195 39.64 8.82 5.90
N GLN A 196 39.57 9.21 7.19
CA GLN A 196 40.75 9.50 8.02
C GLN A 196 41.53 8.27 8.47
N LYS A 197 40.85 7.13 8.71
CA LYS A 197 41.46 5.90 9.25
C LYS A 197 40.53 4.70 9.08
N ALA A 198 41.12 3.50 9.01
CA ALA A 198 40.34 2.27 9.06
C ALA A 198 39.55 2.17 10.38
N VAL A 199 38.21 2.05 10.29
CA VAL A 199 37.30 1.88 11.44
C VAL A 199 36.30 0.73 11.27
N PHE A 200 36.12 0.24 10.05
CA PHE A 200 35.26 -0.91 9.79
C PHE A 200 35.95 -2.21 10.20
N SER A 201 35.17 -3.25 10.43
CA SER A 201 35.65 -4.60 10.76
C SER A 201 34.74 -5.66 10.14
N GLU A 202 35.16 -6.92 10.22
CA GLU A 202 34.28 -8.05 9.85
C GLU A 202 32.95 -7.99 10.62
N GLU A 203 32.93 -7.55 11.89
CA GLU A 203 31.69 -7.35 12.67
C GLU A 203 30.72 -6.35 12.02
N SER A 204 31.22 -5.23 11.48
CA SER A 204 30.36 -4.21 10.84
C SER A 204 29.85 -4.68 9.48
N ASP A 205 30.65 -5.45 8.74
CA ASP A 205 30.20 -6.10 7.51
C ASP A 205 29.13 -7.16 7.81
N TRP A 206 29.32 -8.01 8.83
CA TRP A 206 28.32 -9.00 9.21
C TRP A 206 27.03 -8.36 9.73
N TYR A 207 27.12 -7.24 10.44
CA TYR A 207 25.95 -6.42 10.78
C TYR A 207 25.20 -5.94 9.52
N ALA A 208 25.91 -5.38 8.55
CA ALA A 208 25.32 -4.93 7.29
C ALA A 208 24.74 -6.09 6.47
N PHE A 209 25.35 -7.28 6.50
CA PHE A 209 24.80 -8.51 5.96
C PHE A 209 23.48 -8.92 6.63
N PHE A 210 23.38 -8.82 7.96
CA PHE A 210 22.11 -9.03 8.66
C PHE A 210 21.03 -8.01 8.24
N VAL A 211 21.40 -6.74 8.00
CA VAL A 211 20.47 -5.73 7.47
C VAL A 211 19.98 -6.13 6.08
N LEU A 212 20.90 -6.53 5.21
CA LEU A 212 20.61 -6.99 3.85
C LEU A 212 19.67 -8.20 3.83
N LEU A 213 19.93 -9.19 4.69
CA LEU A 213 19.13 -10.41 4.87
C LEU A 213 17.70 -10.09 5.32
N VAL A 214 17.52 -9.19 6.29
CA VAL A 214 16.18 -8.80 6.74
C VAL A 214 15.45 -8.01 5.65
N LYS A 215 16.13 -7.09 4.94
CA LYS A 215 15.55 -6.35 3.81
C LYS A 215 15.09 -7.25 2.66
N SER A 216 15.86 -8.29 2.30
CA SER A 216 15.53 -9.17 1.16
C SER A 216 14.57 -10.30 1.53
N LEU A 217 14.68 -10.89 2.73
CA LEU A 217 13.77 -11.95 3.17
C LEU A 217 12.41 -11.41 3.60
N LEU A 218 12.33 -10.22 4.22
CA LEU A 218 11.07 -9.66 4.73
C LEU A 218 10.53 -8.43 3.97
N HIS A 219 11.27 -7.84 3.03
CA HIS A 219 10.90 -6.59 2.34
C HIS A 219 10.75 -5.38 3.30
N VAL A 220 11.46 -5.38 4.43
CA VAL A 220 11.45 -4.30 5.42
C VAL A 220 12.82 -4.15 6.08
N HIS A 221 13.16 -2.94 6.51
CA HIS A 221 14.36 -2.71 7.32
C HIS A 221 14.25 -3.40 8.70
N PRO A 222 15.33 -3.90 9.32
CA PRO A 222 15.29 -4.39 10.71
C PRO A 222 14.83 -3.34 11.74
N TYR A 223 14.91 -2.05 11.39
CA TYR A 223 14.32 -0.91 12.14
C TYR A 223 13.22 -0.17 11.34
N GLY A 224 12.51 -0.91 10.50
CA GLY A 224 11.35 -0.41 9.75
C GLY A 224 10.11 -0.24 10.63
N GLY A 225 8.96 -0.06 9.99
CA GLY A 225 7.70 0.21 10.70
C GLY A 225 7.61 1.61 11.31
N VAL A 226 6.55 1.84 12.07
CA VAL A 226 6.27 3.09 12.78
C VAL A 226 6.40 2.87 14.29
N HIS A 227 6.99 3.82 15.01
CA HIS A 227 7.05 3.86 16.46
C HIS A 227 6.69 5.25 16.96
N HIS A 228 5.94 5.34 18.06
CA HIS A 228 5.41 6.59 18.60
C HIS A 228 6.51 7.53 19.14
N VAL A 229 7.48 7.02 19.93
CA VAL A 229 8.67 7.79 20.37
C VAL A 229 9.74 7.90 19.27
N HIS A 230 10.41 6.80 18.94
CA HIS A 230 11.53 6.77 17.99
C HIS A 230 11.06 6.86 16.53
N LYS A 231 10.72 8.06 16.07
CA LYS A 231 10.09 8.29 14.76
C LYS A 231 10.98 7.94 13.55
N SER A 232 12.28 8.23 13.61
CA SER A 232 13.23 7.92 12.52
C SER A 232 13.81 6.50 12.63
N LEU A 233 14.26 5.96 11.48
CA LEU A 233 14.94 4.67 11.40
C LEU A 233 16.24 4.67 12.21
N ILE A 234 17.01 5.77 12.15
CA ILE A 234 18.25 5.97 12.90
C ILE A 234 17.99 5.97 14.42
N ALA A 235 16.99 6.73 14.89
CA ALA A 235 16.62 6.75 16.30
C ALA A 235 16.17 5.38 16.82
N ARG A 236 15.54 4.55 15.98
CA ARG A 236 15.22 3.16 16.33
C ARG A 236 16.46 2.26 16.36
N ALA A 237 17.43 2.49 15.48
CA ALA A 237 18.67 1.72 15.44
C ALA A 237 19.55 1.98 16.68
N GLU A 238 19.72 3.25 17.05
CA GLU A 238 20.39 3.68 18.28
C GLU A 238 19.76 3.06 19.54
N ASN A 239 18.42 3.08 19.61
CA ASN A 239 17.65 2.59 20.76
C ASN A 239 17.27 1.10 20.66
N LYS A 240 17.83 0.35 19.69
CA LYS A 240 17.59 -1.10 19.46
C LYS A 240 16.12 -1.50 19.29
N VAL A 241 15.28 -0.58 18.80
CA VAL A 241 13.84 -0.75 18.60
C VAL A 241 13.57 -1.40 17.24
N SER A 242 13.97 -2.66 17.11
CA SER A 242 13.79 -3.45 15.90
C SER A 242 12.33 -3.82 15.60
N ILE A 243 12.06 -4.30 14.38
CA ILE A 243 10.77 -4.86 13.94
C ILE A 243 10.23 -6.04 14.76
N LEU A 244 11.02 -6.60 15.69
CA LEU A 244 10.59 -7.62 16.64
C LEU A 244 10.02 -7.03 17.95
N ASN A 245 10.06 -5.71 18.13
CA ASN A 245 9.50 -5.03 19.29
C ASN A 245 7.99 -4.83 19.11
N GLY A 246 7.18 -5.26 20.10
CA GLY A 246 5.72 -5.15 20.06
C GLY A 246 5.15 -3.72 20.00
N ALA A 247 5.98 -2.68 20.22
CA ALA A 247 5.61 -1.28 20.04
C ALA A 247 5.81 -0.76 18.60
N ILE A 248 6.21 -1.62 17.65
CA ILE A 248 6.35 -1.28 16.22
C ILE A 248 5.08 -1.67 15.45
N THR A 249 4.46 -0.69 14.78
CA THR A 249 3.48 -0.97 13.73
C THR A 249 4.21 -1.53 12.52
N TYR A 250 4.06 -2.83 12.27
CA TYR A 250 4.74 -3.55 11.19
C TYR A 250 4.18 -3.17 9.80
N PRO A 251 5.01 -2.92 8.76
CA PRO A 251 4.50 -2.49 7.45
C PRO A 251 3.69 -3.57 6.72
N LYS A 252 2.49 -3.20 6.25
CA LYS A 252 1.53 -4.08 5.56
C LYS A 252 2.06 -4.69 4.25
N GLN A 253 3.00 -4.00 3.61
CA GLN A 253 3.63 -4.40 2.35
C GLN A 253 4.81 -5.38 2.54
N ALA A 254 5.25 -5.59 3.78
CA ALA A 254 6.31 -6.54 4.14
C ALA A 254 5.76 -7.97 4.27
N ARG A 255 6.65 -8.96 4.30
CA ARG A 255 6.30 -10.37 4.52
C ARG A 255 6.16 -10.66 6.02
N PRO A 256 5.37 -11.67 6.45
CA PRO A 256 5.30 -12.09 7.85
C PRO A 256 6.70 -12.35 8.45
N VAL A 257 6.93 -11.93 9.70
CA VAL A 257 8.19 -12.19 10.43
C VAL A 257 8.43 -13.69 10.58
N GLU A 258 7.36 -14.48 10.73
CA GLU A 258 7.37 -15.93 10.87
C GLU A 258 7.77 -16.69 9.58
N VAL A 259 8.04 -15.96 8.48
CA VAL A 259 8.70 -16.48 7.28
C VAL A 259 10.16 -16.85 7.56
N LEU A 260 10.82 -16.22 8.54
CA LEU A 260 12.13 -16.65 9.02
C LEU A 260 11.98 -17.89 9.93
N SER A 261 12.96 -18.80 9.89
CA SER A 261 13.06 -19.91 10.86
C SER A 261 13.39 -19.40 12.26
N ASP A 262 13.16 -20.21 13.29
CA ASP A 262 13.40 -19.78 14.68
C ASP A 262 14.89 -19.51 14.96
N ALA A 263 15.79 -20.25 14.32
CA ALA A 263 17.22 -20.00 14.39
C ALA A 263 17.60 -18.65 13.75
N LEU A 264 16.99 -18.27 12.62
CA LEU A 264 17.19 -16.94 12.02
C LEU A 264 16.63 -15.84 12.91
N LEU A 265 15.43 -16.01 13.47
CA LEU A 265 14.81 -15.04 14.37
C LEU A 265 15.66 -14.77 15.62
N GLN A 266 16.28 -15.81 16.20
CA GLN A 266 17.20 -15.67 17.33
C GLN A 266 18.42 -14.79 17.00
N HIS A 267 18.97 -14.90 15.78
CA HIS A 267 20.09 -14.07 15.33
C HIS A 267 19.65 -12.64 14.96
N VAL A 268 18.48 -12.47 14.33
CA VAL A 268 17.90 -11.13 14.09
C VAL A 268 17.65 -10.40 15.43
N GLN A 269 17.15 -11.11 16.45
CA GLN A 269 16.97 -10.56 17.80
C GLN A 269 18.32 -10.24 18.49
N ALA A 270 19.34 -11.09 18.32
CA ALA A 270 20.70 -10.84 18.80
C ALA A 270 21.24 -9.51 18.29
N VAL A 271 21.22 -9.33 16.96
CA VAL A 271 21.87 -8.21 16.28
C VAL A 271 21.11 -6.89 16.50
N PHE A 272 19.78 -6.91 16.37
CA PHE A 272 18.97 -5.69 16.31
C PHE A 272 18.18 -5.36 17.58
N SER A 273 17.93 -6.32 18.48
CA SER A 273 17.26 -6.06 19.76
C SER A 273 18.23 -6.06 20.94
N ARG A 274 19.24 -6.94 20.95
CA ARG A 274 20.26 -6.99 22.01
C ARG A 274 21.50 -6.16 21.67
N GLY A 275 21.83 -6.02 20.39
CA GLY A 275 22.97 -5.23 19.89
C GLY A 275 24.28 -6.02 19.81
N GLU A 276 24.18 -7.35 19.72
CA GLU A 276 25.33 -8.25 19.54
C GLU A 276 25.90 -8.16 18.12
N ARG A 277 27.16 -8.56 17.93
CA ARG A 277 27.81 -8.64 16.60
C ARG A 277 28.39 -10.04 16.34
N PRO A 278 27.55 -11.09 16.32
CA PRO A 278 28.00 -12.42 15.92
C PRO A 278 28.41 -12.41 14.43
N LEU A 279 29.46 -13.15 14.10
CA LEU A 279 29.72 -13.57 12.72
C LEU A 279 28.51 -14.40 12.24
N PHE A 280 28.08 -14.26 10.99
CA PHE A 280 26.94 -15.03 10.50
C PHE A 280 27.32 -16.51 10.32
N PRO A 281 26.64 -17.49 10.96
CA PRO A 281 26.97 -18.90 10.78
C PRO A 281 26.53 -19.40 9.40
N ALA A 282 27.46 -19.83 8.54
CA ALA A 282 27.16 -20.24 7.16
C ALA A 282 25.97 -21.24 7.06
N LYS A 283 26.03 -22.30 7.87
CA LYS A 283 25.02 -23.37 7.94
C LYS A 283 23.60 -22.86 8.25
N LEU A 284 23.44 -21.68 8.84
CA LEU A 284 22.13 -21.11 9.17
C LEU A 284 21.29 -20.79 7.92
N LEU A 285 21.93 -20.47 6.79
CA LEU A 285 21.23 -20.33 5.51
C LEU A 285 21.01 -21.68 4.83
N ASP A 286 21.93 -22.64 4.95
CA ASP A 286 21.79 -23.98 4.39
C ASP A 286 20.63 -24.75 5.04
N ASP A 287 20.54 -24.70 6.37
CA ASP A 287 19.45 -25.29 7.17
C ASP A 287 18.12 -24.58 6.85
N TYR A 288 18.14 -23.26 6.68
CA TYR A 288 16.95 -22.50 6.31
C TYR A 288 16.48 -22.82 4.88
N ALA A 289 17.37 -22.95 3.90
CA ALA A 289 17.02 -23.37 2.54
C ALA A 289 16.33 -24.74 2.55
N GLN A 290 16.89 -25.70 3.30
CA GLN A 290 16.32 -27.04 3.51
C GLN A 290 14.98 -27.01 4.26
N SER A 291 14.74 -26.00 5.11
CA SER A 291 13.48 -25.84 5.85
C SER A 291 12.29 -25.40 4.99
N LEU A 292 12.51 -24.83 3.79
CA LEU A 292 11.45 -24.13 3.05
C LEU A 292 10.48 -25.07 2.32
N LEU A 293 9.23 -25.08 2.78
CA LEU A 293 8.11 -25.73 2.11
C LEU A 293 7.34 -24.73 1.24
N LYS A 294 6.95 -25.17 0.03
CA LYS A 294 6.01 -24.42 -0.82
C LYS A 294 4.57 -24.63 -0.35
N CYS A 295 3.86 -23.56 0.00
CA CYS A 295 2.47 -23.65 0.42
C CYS A 295 1.54 -24.02 -0.75
N PRO A 296 0.75 -25.12 -0.66
CA PRO A 296 -0.15 -25.52 -1.74
C PRO A 296 -1.31 -24.53 -1.96
N ASN A 297 -1.70 -23.77 -0.94
CA ASN A 297 -2.84 -22.83 -1.00
C ASN A 297 -2.48 -21.47 -1.61
N CYS A 298 -1.24 -21.00 -1.50
CA CYS A 298 -0.85 -19.66 -1.95
C CYS A 298 0.48 -19.57 -2.72
N GLY A 299 1.15 -20.69 -2.99
CA GLY A 299 2.42 -20.77 -3.74
C GLY A 299 3.66 -20.19 -3.02
N GLN A 300 3.47 -19.40 -1.96
CA GLN A 300 4.54 -18.83 -1.14
C GLN A 300 5.29 -19.89 -0.33
N HIS A 301 6.59 -19.66 -0.09
CA HIS A 301 7.46 -20.57 0.63
C HIS A 301 7.65 -20.13 2.08
N TYR A 302 7.80 -21.08 3.01
CA TYR A 302 7.94 -20.82 4.44
C TYR A 302 8.58 -22.01 5.18
N PRO A 303 9.24 -21.80 6.33
CA PRO A 303 9.88 -22.84 7.13
C PRO A 303 8.90 -23.92 7.63
N HIS A 304 9.29 -25.20 7.52
CA HIS A 304 8.52 -26.36 7.97
C HIS A 304 8.20 -26.38 9.48
N GLU A 305 8.95 -25.63 10.28
CA GLU A 305 8.72 -25.38 11.71
C GLU A 305 7.41 -24.63 11.98
N ARG A 306 6.76 -24.08 10.95
CA ARG A 306 5.45 -23.43 11.03
C ARG A 306 4.36 -24.45 10.73
N SER A 307 3.56 -24.80 11.74
CA SER A 307 2.38 -25.67 11.58
C SER A 307 1.30 -25.14 10.62
N MET A 308 1.37 -23.86 10.26
CA MET A 308 0.55 -23.22 9.22
C MET A 308 1.40 -22.20 8.45
N CYS A 309 1.22 -22.14 7.13
CA CYS A 309 1.87 -21.14 6.27
C CYS A 309 1.64 -19.70 6.78
N PRO A 310 2.68 -18.92 7.14
CA PRO A 310 2.54 -17.55 7.65
C PRO A 310 1.72 -16.61 6.75
N TYR A 311 1.89 -16.69 5.43
CA TYR A 311 1.11 -15.92 4.47
C TYR A 311 -0.38 -16.28 4.46
N CYS A 312 -0.69 -17.58 4.66
CA CYS A 312 -2.07 -18.00 4.84
C CYS A 312 -2.58 -17.62 6.24
N ARG A 313 -1.74 -17.64 7.28
CA ARG A 313 -2.10 -17.25 8.64
C ARG A 313 -2.36 -15.75 8.78
N GLN A 314 -1.61 -14.88 8.11
CA GLN A 314 -1.93 -13.45 8.05
C GLN A 314 -3.19 -13.15 7.21
N LYS A 315 -3.52 -14.00 6.22
CA LYS A 315 -4.84 -14.01 5.56
C LYS A 315 -5.94 -14.73 6.37
N THR A 316 -5.56 -15.46 7.40
CA THR A 316 -6.42 -16.07 8.42
C THR A 316 -6.21 -15.33 9.74
N THR A 317 -6.27 -14.00 9.65
CA THR A 317 -6.70 -13.16 10.77
C THR A 317 -7.86 -13.86 11.47
N LEU A 318 -7.84 -13.83 12.81
CA LEU A 318 -8.72 -14.60 13.70
C LEU A 318 -10.12 -14.73 13.09
N GLN A 319 -10.63 -15.97 12.98
CA GLN A 319 -12.01 -16.19 12.57
C GLN A 319 -12.92 -15.49 13.59
N ALA A 320 -13.35 -14.29 13.21
CA ALA A 320 -14.20 -13.45 14.02
C ALA A 320 -15.44 -14.26 14.44
N PRO A 321 -15.85 -14.19 15.72
CA PRO A 321 -16.66 -15.21 16.37
C PRO A 321 -17.92 -15.53 15.54
N ILE A 322 -17.94 -16.72 14.92
CA ILE A 322 -19.04 -17.15 14.07
C ILE A 322 -20.14 -17.71 14.96
N ALA A 323 -21.04 -16.84 15.42
CA ALA A 323 -22.26 -17.29 16.08
C ALA A 323 -23.16 -17.99 15.05
N ARG A 324 -23.64 -19.20 15.39
CA ARG A 324 -24.57 -19.96 14.55
C ARG A 324 -25.95 -19.94 15.17
N HIS A 325 -26.92 -19.42 14.43
CA HIS A 325 -28.31 -19.29 14.85
C HIS A 325 -29.18 -19.96 13.78
N GLY A 326 -29.71 -21.16 14.08
CA GLY A 326 -30.38 -21.99 13.09
C GLY A 326 -29.42 -22.37 11.94
N GLN A 327 -29.76 -21.99 10.72
CA GLN A 327 -28.89 -22.17 9.55
C GLN A 327 -27.89 -21.00 9.36
N LEU A 328 -28.12 -19.85 10.00
CA LEU A 328 -27.34 -18.63 9.77
C LEU A 328 -26.00 -18.62 10.49
N ARG A 329 -25.05 -17.91 9.88
CA ARG A 329 -23.71 -17.63 10.38
C ARG A 329 -23.52 -16.13 10.50
N PHE A 330 -23.48 -15.63 11.73
CA PHE A 330 -23.17 -14.24 12.02
C PHE A 330 -21.65 -14.12 12.21
N ARG A 331 -20.98 -13.44 11.29
CA ARG A 331 -19.54 -13.18 11.32
C ARG A 331 -19.30 -11.70 11.60
N LEU A 332 -18.77 -11.37 12.77
CA LEU A 332 -18.30 -10.02 13.06
C LEU A 332 -17.23 -9.61 12.01
N LEU A 333 -17.45 -8.47 11.33
CA LEU A 333 -16.50 -7.89 10.37
C LEU A 333 -15.60 -6.85 11.04
N LEU A 334 -16.17 -6.07 11.96
CA LEU A 334 -15.52 -4.96 12.65
C LEU A 334 -16.25 -4.69 13.96
N GLU A 335 -15.50 -4.44 15.02
CA GLU A 335 -15.97 -3.88 16.29
C GLU A 335 -15.07 -2.69 16.64
N THR A 336 -15.66 -1.65 17.23
CA THR A 336 -15.00 -0.34 17.41
C THR A 336 -15.32 0.23 18.80
N ASN A 337 -14.46 1.10 19.32
CA ASN A 337 -14.68 1.74 20.62
C ASN A 337 -15.73 2.86 20.57
N GLY A 338 -15.92 3.48 19.39
CA GLY A 338 -16.88 4.55 19.13
C GLY A 338 -18.14 4.06 18.41
N TYR A 339 -19.01 5.01 18.04
CA TYR A 339 -20.20 4.75 17.22
C TYR A 339 -19.85 4.84 15.73
N ILE A 340 -20.37 3.94 14.89
CA ILE A 340 -20.16 3.96 13.44
C ILE A 340 -21.15 4.95 12.80
N GLU A 341 -20.63 6.08 12.33
CA GLU A 341 -21.40 7.19 11.77
C GLU A 341 -21.63 7.05 10.26
N GLN A 342 -20.70 6.42 9.53
CA GLN A 342 -20.81 6.18 8.09
C GLN A 342 -20.01 4.94 7.67
N LEU A 343 -20.50 4.22 6.65
CA LEU A 343 -19.84 3.05 6.06
C LEU A 343 -19.87 3.15 4.53
N TRP A 344 -18.74 2.93 3.88
CA TRP A 344 -18.66 2.63 2.44
C TRP A 344 -18.01 1.26 2.22
N ILE A 345 -18.66 0.41 1.43
CA ILE A 345 -18.12 -0.88 0.98
C ILE A 345 -17.41 -0.63 -0.35
N LYS A 346 -16.10 -0.89 -0.43
CA LYS A 346 -15.30 -0.76 -1.66
C LYS A 346 -15.14 -2.14 -2.33
N PRO A 347 -15.42 -2.28 -3.63
CA PRO A 347 -15.03 -3.49 -4.36
C PRO A 347 -13.49 -3.59 -4.42
N ASP A 348 -12.93 -4.79 -4.29
CA ASP A 348 -11.49 -4.99 -4.50
C ASP A 348 -11.21 -5.22 -5.99
N ASN A 349 -10.35 -4.37 -6.55
CA ASN A 349 -9.93 -4.43 -7.95
C ASN A 349 -9.12 -5.71 -8.27
N ASN A 350 -8.73 -6.51 -7.27
CA ASN A 350 -8.17 -7.84 -7.43
C ASN A 350 -9.16 -8.93 -6.97
N PHE A 351 -9.67 -9.71 -7.93
CA PHE A 351 -10.35 -11.00 -7.71
C PHE A 351 -11.49 -11.01 -6.67
N GLY A 352 -12.54 -10.22 -6.92
CA GLY A 352 -13.92 -10.59 -6.53
C GLY A 352 -14.22 -10.69 -5.03
N SER A 353 -13.42 -10.02 -4.18
CA SER A 353 -13.63 -10.00 -2.73
C SER A 353 -14.14 -8.62 -2.29
N HIS A 354 -15.45 -8.50 -2.05
CA HIS A 354 -16.14 -7.23 -1.75
C HIS A 354 -15.98 -6.76 -0.29
N ASN A 355 -14.83 -7.07 0.32
CA ASN A 355 -14.63 -7.05 1.76
C ASN A 355 -13.60 -6.00 2.20
N ARG A 356 -13.73 -4.77 1.68
CA ARG A 356 -13.03 -3.59 2.20
C ARG A 356 -14.04 -2.52 2.61
N PHE A 357 -13.81 -1.93 3.76
CA PHE A 357 -14.72 -1.00 4.42
C PHE A 357 -13.97 0.27 4.76
N HIS A 358 -14.50 1.42 4.33
CA HIS A 358 -14.08 2.73 4.82
C HIS A 358 -15.18 3.16 5.79
N VAL A 359 -14.81 3.45 7.04
CA VAL A 359 -15.75 3.55 8.16
C VAL A 359 -15.46 4.81 8.95
N ILE A 360 -16.43 5.70 9.10
CA ILE A 360 -16.30 6.84 10.03
C ILE A 360 -16.79 6.38 11.40
N VAL A 361 -15.95 6.53 12.42
CA VAL A 361 -16.23 6.20 13.81
C VAL A 361 -16.10 7.44 14.67
N ARG A 362 -17.03 7.65 15.60
CA ARG A 362 -16.97 8.72 16.60
C ARG A 362 -16.84 8.14 18.00
N GLU A 363 -15.72 8.41 18.67
CA GLU A 363 -15.50 8.09 20.08
C GLU A 363 -15.60 9.37 20.92
N GLY A 364 -16.67 9.51 21.69
CA GLY A 364 -17.03 10.79 22.33
C GLY A 364 -17.29 11.88 21.28
N THR A 365 -16.33 12.81 21.16
CA THR A 365 -16.29 13.88 20.15
C THR A 365 -15.26 13.64 19.05
N LEU A 366 -14.37 12.64 19.16
CA LEU A 366 -13.31 12.38 18.17
C LEU A 366 -13.85 11.58 16.99
N TYR A 367 -13.79 12.14 15.79
CA TYR A 367 -14.08 11.45 14.54
C TYR A 367 -12.80 10.85 13.93
N THR A 368 -12.84 9.57 13.57
CA THR A 368 -11.75 8.78 12.99
C THR A 368 -12.22 8.06 11.73
N LEU A 369 -11.45 8.12 10.65
CA LEU A 369 -11.62 7.27 9.46
C LEU A 369 -10.87 5.96 9.66
N ILE A 370 -11.60 4.86 9.76
CA ILE A 370 -11.07 3.51 9.86
C ILE A 370 -11.15 2.84 8.49
N TYR A 371 -10.00 2.40 7.99
CA TYR A 371 -9.91 1.46 6.87
C TYR A 371 -9.91 0.04 7.45
N SER A 372 -10.78 -0.83 6.96
CA SER A 372 -11.02 -2.19 7.48
C SER A 372 -11.23 -3.20 6.35
N GLY A 373 -11.09 -4.50 6.64
CA GLY A 373 -11.41 -5.57 5.70
C GLY A 373 -11.59 -6.93 6.39
N ILE A 374 -11.47 -8.03 5.64
CA ILE A 374 -11.41 -9.37 6.26
C ILE A 374 -10.19 -9.43 7.19
N GLY A 375 -10.48 -9.42 8.49
CA GLY A 375 -9.49 -9.38 9.57
C GLY A 375 -9.60 -8.18 10.51
N GLY A 376 -10.52 -7.24 10.25
CA GLY A 376 -10.74 -6.05 11.07
C GLY A 376 -9.93 -4.86 10.57
N ILE A 377 -9.50 -4.03 11.52
CA ILE A 377 -8.87 -2.73 11.26
C ILE A 377 -7.54 -2.89 10.51
N ILE A 378 -7.46 -2.23 9.37
CA ILE A 378 -6.27 -2.09 8.54
C ILE A 378 -5.55 -0.78 8.93
N GLU A 379 -6.27 0.33 9.09
CA GLU A 379 -5.69 1.65 9.41
C GLU A 379 -6.71 2.52 10.15
N GLU A 380 -6.24 3.43 10.98
CA GLU A 380 -7.05 4.45 11.66
C GLU A 380 -6.42 5.83 11.43
N MET A 381 -7.22 6.77 10.92
CA MET A 381 -6.82 8.15 10.65
C MET A 381 -7.75 9.09 11.43
N PRO A 382 -7.29 9.66 12.56
CA PRO A 382 -8.02 10.70 13.27
C PRO A 382 -8.28 11.90 12.34
N LEU A 383 -9.52 12.38 12.29
CA LEU A 383 -9.95 13.44 11.37
C LEU A 383 -10.07 14.80 12.06
N PHE A 384 -10.94 14.88 13.06
CA PHE A 384 -11.25 16.11 13.81
C PHE A 384 -12.04 15.78 15.09
N ALA A 385 -12.15 16.75 15.99
CA ALA A 385 -13.10 16.70 17.10
C ALA A 385 -14.34 17.56 16.79
N GLY A 386 -15.53 17.06 17.12
CA GLY A 386 -16.80 17.75 16.93
C GLY A 386 -17.97 17.05 17.62
N GLU A 387 -19.09 17.75 17.75
CA GLU A 387 -20.35 17.19 18.27
C GLU A 387 -21.00 16.23 17.24
N PRO A 388 -21.93 15.35 17.65
CA PRO A 388 -22.64 14.46 16.73
C PRO A 388 -23.43 15.20 15.64
N GLY A 389 -23.69 14.53 14.51
CA GLY A 389 -24.56 15.04 13.44
C GLY A 389 -23.84 15.48 12.15
N TYR A 390 -22.53 15.26 12.04
CA TYR A 390 -21.81 15.46 10.78
C TYR A 390 -22.29 14.49 9.70
N ARG A 391 -22.41 14.98 8.46
CA ARG A 391 -22.76 14.18 7.28
C ARG A 391 -21.53 13.96 6.41
N PHE A 392 -21.39 12.74 5.88
CA PHE A 392 -20.18 12.31 5.19
C PHE A 392 -20.45 11.73 3.79
N GLY A 393 -19.70 12.22 2.80
CA GLY A 393 -19.57 11.63 1.46
C GLY A 393 -18.13 11.20 1.19
N TYR A 394 -17.90 10.37 0.17
CA TYR A 394 -16.57 9.89 -0.20
C TYR A 394 -16.50 9.58 -1.70
N PHE A 395 -15.48 10.11 -2.39
CA PHE A 395 -15.23 9.89 -3.82
C PHE A 395 -13.72 9.72 -4.06
N ASP A 396 -13.32 8.83 -4.97
CA ASP A 396 -11.93 8.41 -5.22
C ASP A 396 -11.13 8.11 -3.92
N GLN A 397 -10.32 9.08 -3.47
CA GLN A 397 -9.50 9.05 -2.24
C GLN A 397 -9.76 10.26 -1.33
N HIS A 398 -10.93 10.91 -1.49
CA HIS A 398 -11.29 12.17 -0.86
C HIS A 398 -12.56 12.02 -0.01
N LEU A 399 -12.48 12.51 1.24
CA LEU A 399 -13.58 12.54 2.19
C LEU A 399 -14.26 13.91 2.16
N VAL A 400 -15.59 13.90 2.06
CA VAL A 400 -16.45 15.09 2.10
C VAL A 400 -17.10 15.17 3.48
N VAL A 401 -16.80 16.23 4.22
CA VAL A 401 -17.28 16.46 5.59
C VAL A 401 -18.23 17.66 5.60
N ASN A 402 -19.49 17.43 5.96
CA ASN A 402 -20.51 18.47 6.13
C ASN A 402 -20.87 18.61 7.62
N PRO A 403 -20.56 19.73 8.28
CA PRO A 403 -20.99 19.98 9.67
C PRO A 403 -22.52 20.09 9.78
N PRO A 404 -23.11 19.71 10.94
CA PRO A 404 -24.54 19.87 11.18
C PRO A 404 -24.98 21.33 10.99
N ASP A 405 -26.16 21.50 10.38
CA ASP A 405 -26.82 22.80 10.11
C ASP A 405 -25.97 23.84 9.35
N ARG A 406 -24.97 23.40 8.55
CA ARG A 406 -24.14 24.27 7.70
C ARG A 406 -24.23 23.88 6.22
N PRO A 407 -24.20 24.86 5.30
CA PRO A 407 -24.05 24.61 3.86
C PRO A 407 -22.62 24.22 3.45
N HIS A 408 -21.66 24.23 4.38
CA HIS A 408 -20.24 24.03 4.09
C HIS A 408 -19.91 22.54 3.83
N LEU A 409 -19.10 22.29 2.81
CA LEU A 409 -18.50 21.00 2.48
C LEU A 409 -16.98 21.13 2.56
N LEU A 410 -16.37 20.57 3.61
CA LEU A 410 -14.92 20.46 3.76
C LEU A 410 -14.44 19.23 2.98
N ILE A 411 -13.48 19.41 2.07
CA ILE A 411 -12.91 18.33 1.26
C ILE A 411 -11.52 18.00 1.80
N LEU A 412 -11.34 16.76 2.25
CA LEU A 412 -10.09 16.23 2.77
C LEU A 412 -9.54 15.17 1.81
N ASP A 413 -8.28 15.32 1.40
CA ASP A 413 -7.50 14.21 0.85
C ASP A 413 -7.09 13.28 2.00
N VAL A 414 -7.45 12.00 1.90
CA VAL A 414 -7.17 10.95 2.88
C VAL A 414 -6.33 9.82 2.30
N SER A 415 -5.57 10.11 1.22
CA SER A 415 -4.56 9.19 0.65
C SER A 415 -3.22 9.21 1.39
N GLY A 416 -2.96 10.28 2.16
CA GLY A 416 -1.75 10.47 2.96
C GLY A 416 -1.79 9.81 4.34
N VAL A 417 -0.78 10.11 5.18
CA VAL A 417 -0.69 9.61 6.57
C VAL A 417 -1.56 10.42 7.54
N GLU A 418 -1.84 11.69 7.20
CA GLU A 418 -2.71 12.60 7.93
C GLU A 418 -3.68 13.25 6.93
N PRO A 419 -4.93 13.58 7.32
CA PRO A 419 -5.92 14.14 6.41
C PRO A 419 -5.55 15.58 6.03
N THR A 420 -5.36 15.86 4.75
CA THR A 420 -5.01 17.21 4.29
C THR A 420 -6.22 17.93 3.69
N ARG A 421 -6.41 19.22 3.99
CA ARG A 421 -7.52 20.00 3.44
C ARG A 421 -7.22 20.39 1.99
N LEU A 422 -7.96 19.79 1.06
CA LEU A 422 -7.94 20.15 -0.35
C LEU A 422 -8.77 21.42 -0.63
N ALA A 423 -10.01 21.45 -0.15
CA ALA A 423 -10.95 22.53 -0.45
C ALA A 423 -11.96 22.77 0.67
N MET A 424 -12.69 23.89 0.59
CA MET A 424 -13.90 24.12 1.37
C MET A 424 -14.90 24.82 0.44
N LEU A 425 -16.05 24.17 0.23
CA LEU A 425 -17.10 24.61 -0.67
C LEU A 425 -18.34 24.97 0.15
N GLU A 426 -19.31 25.60 -0.50
CA GLU A 426 -20.68 25.72 0.01
C GLU A 426 -21.66 25.00 -0.92
N THR A 427 -22.86 24.69 -0.46
CA THR A 427 -23.93 24.17 -1.31
C THR A 427 -25.30 24.63 -0.87
N ASP A 428 -26.24 24.74 -1.82
CA ASP A 428 -27.63 25.08 -1.53
C ASP A 428 -28.28 24.06 -0.57
N LEU A 429 -29.17 24.55 0.29
CA LEU A 429 -29.89 23.71 1.25
C LEU A 429 -31.15 23.09 0.62
N TYR A 430 -31.46 21.85 0.95
CA TYR A 430 -32.74 21.20 0.71
C TYR A 430 -33.33 20.77 2.07
N GLU A 431 -34.56 21.18 2.38
CA GLU A 431 -35.21 20.94 3.68
C GLU A 431 -34.33 21.33 4.90
N GLY A 432 -33.51 22.38 4.75
CA GLY A 432 -32.57 22.88 5.76
C GLY A 432 -31.20 22.20 5.79
N GLN A 433 -31.04 21.04 5.13
CA GLN A 433 -29.76 20.30 5.07
C GLN A 433 -28.97 20.62 3.79
N ALA A 434 -27.64 20.55 3.85
CA ALA A 434 -26.78 20.71 2.67
C ALA A 434 -27.08 19.65 1.58
N SER A 435 -27.43 20.08 0.36
CA SER A 435 -27.78 19.20 -0.75
C SER A 435 -26.51 18.79 -1.51
N PHE A 436 -25.97 17.61 -1.20
CA PHE A 436 -24.81 17.03 -1.87
C PHE A 436 -24.90 15.50 -1.95
N ALA A 437 -24.16 14.92 -2.89
CA ALA A 437 -24.04 13.48 -3.10
C ALA A 437 -22.62 13.11 -3.55
N THR A 438 -22.19 11.86 -3.35
CA THR A 438 -20.89 11.36 -3.86
C THR A 438 -21.06 10.00 -4.53
N THR A 439 -20.36 9.81 -5.65
CA THR A 439 -20.23 8.53 -6.37
C THR A 439 -18.77 8.05 -6.31
N PRO A 440 -18.39 6.89 -6.89
CA PRO A 440 -17.01 6.38 -6.81
C PRO A 440 -15.93 7.35 -7.30
N ALA A 441 -16.21 8.21 -8.28
CA ALA A 441 -15.24 9.16 -8.86
C ALA A 441 -15.57 10.65 -8.66
N HIS A 442 -16.78 11.02 -8.21
CA HIS A 442 -17.23 12.43 -8.18
C HIS A 442 -17.94 12.84 -6.88
N LEU A 443 -17.81 14.12 -6.55
CA LEU A 443 -18.73 14.87 -5.68
C LEU A 443 -19.77 15.59 -6.57
N TYR A 444 -21.01 15.64 -6.13
CA TYR A 444 -22.07 16.47 -6.70
C TYR A 444 -22.62 17.43 -5.64
N ARG A 445 -22.67 18.72 -5.97
CA ARG A 445 -23.22 19.78 -5.11
C ARG A 445 -24.09 20.74 -5.91
N LEU A 446 -24.94 21.48 -5.22
CA LEU A 446 -25.73 22.58 -5.80
C LEU A 446 -25.01 23.91 -5.60
N ALA A 447 -24.89 24.72 -6.66
CA ALA A 447 -24.30 26.05 -6.61
C ALA A 447 -24.88 26.98 -7.68
N ASN A 448 -25.27 28.20 -7.31
CA ASN A 448 -25.70 29.26 -8.23
C ASN A 448 -26.85 28.84 -9.20
N GLY A 449 -27.72 27.90 -8.79
CA GLY A 449 -28.77 27.35 -9.66
C GLY A 449 -28.33 26.24 -10.61
N TYR A 450 -27.17 25.62 -10.36
CA TYR A 450 -26.62 24.51 -11.14
C TYR A 450 -26.23 23.32 -10.27
N ILE A 451 -26.23 22.13 -10.89
CA ILE A 451 -25.58 20.94 -10.35
C ILE A 451 -24.13 20.97 -10.82
N MET A 452 -23.20 21.09 -9.87
CA MET A 452 -21.76 21.01 -10.09
C MET A 452 -21.29 19.59 -9.80
N GLN A 453 -20.53 19.01 -10.72
CA GLN A 453 -19.79 17.75 -10.53
C GLN A 453 -18.32 18.09 -10.29
N SER A 454 -17.83 17.86 -9.07
CA SER A 454 -16.44 18.06 -8.68
C SER A 454 -15.64 16.76 -8.85
N SER A 455 -14.46 16.86 -9.47
CA SER A 455 -13.52 15.77 -9.74
C SER A 455 -12.09 16.21 -9.40
N ILE A 456 -11.14 15.27 -9.33
CA ILE A 456 -9.72 15.58 -9.08
C ILE A 456 -8.92 15.48 -10.37
N VAL A 457 -8.18 16.53 -10.72
CA VAL A 457 -7.26 16.58 -11.87
C VAL A 457 -5.95 17.22 -11.39
N ASP A 458 -4.82 16.55 -11.63
CA ASP A 458 -3.47 16.99 -11.23
C ASP A 458 -3.36 17.47 -9.77
N GLY A 459 -4.11 16.82 -8.86
CA GLY A 459 -4.15 17.14 -7.43
C GLY A 459 -5.01 18.36 -7.06
N GLN A 460 -5.78 18.92 -7.99
CA GLN A 460 -6.71 20.03 -7.75
C GLN A 460 -8.16 19.60 -7.95
N LEU A 461 -9.06 20.22 -7.19
CA LEU A 461 -10.50 20.06 -7.38
C LEU A 461 -10.96 20.89 -8.59
N VAL A 462 -11.46 20.21 -9.62
CA VAL A 462 -12.04 20.82 -10.83
C VAL A 462 -13.54 20.54 -10.85
N GLU A 463 -14.35 21.54 -11.21
CA GLU A 463 -15.81 21.42 -11.23
C GLU A 463 -16.39 21.67 -12.63
N GLU A 464 -17.25 20.77 -13.10
CA GLU A 464 -18.03 20.92 -14.33
C GLU A 464 -19.53 21.10 -14.02
N LEU A 465 -20.23 21.84 -14.89
CA LEU A 465 -21.68 22.01 -14.83
C LEU A 465 -22.36 20.83 -15.51
N VAL A 466 -23.17 20.05 -14.78
CA VAL A 466 -23.83 18.83 -15.31
C VAL A 466 -25.36 18.92 -15.40
N GLY A 467 -25.95 20.01 -14.92
CA GLY A 467 -27.39 20.27 -15.03
C GLY A 467 -27.81 21.55 -14.32
N THR A 468 -29.08 21.95 -14.50
CA THR A 468 -29.73 23.00 -13.69
C THR A 468 -30.18 22.45 -12.34
N ALA A 469 -30.25 23.31 -11.33
CA ALA A 469 -30.76 23.00 -10.00
C ALA A 469 -31.71 24.11 -9.51
N HIS A 470 -32.75 23.73 -8.78
CA HIS A 470 -33.67 24.67 -8.18
C HIS A 470 -33.42 24.75 -6.66
N GLN A 471 -33.08 25.95 -6.16
CA GLN A 471 -32.75 26.17 -4.75
C GLN A 471 -33.93 25.76 -3.85
N HIS A 472 -33.62 25.05 -2.76
CA HIS A 472 -34.60 24.43 -1.85
C HIS A 472 -35.58 23.43 -2.49
N GLN A 473 -35.38 23.06 -3.76
CA GLN A 473 -36.27 22.20 -4.55
C GLN A 473 -35.54 21.01 -5.20
N THR A 474 -34.20 20.94 -5.10
CA THR A 474 -33.39 19.82 -5.63
C THR A 474 -32.71 19.02 -4.52
N LYS A 475 -32.94 17.70 -4.48
CA LYS A 475 -32.26 16.70 -3.62
C LYS A 475 -31.52 15.69 -4.50
N LEU A 476 -30.33 15.27 -4.07
CA LEU A 476 -29.40 14.41 -4.83
C LEU A 476 -29.08 13.11 -4.08
N TRP A 477 -28.84 12.04 -4.85
CA TRP A 477 -28.37 10.74 -4.36
C TRP A 477 -27.32 10.15 -5.32
N GLY A 478 -26.16 9.77 -4.79
CA GLY A 478 -25.09 9.14 -5.55
C GLY A 478 -25.11 7.62 -5.36
N SER A 479 -25.01 6.89 -6.48
CA SER A 479 -24.73 5.46 -6.45
C SER A 479 -23.37 5.22 -5.79
N ARG A 480 -23.29 4.27 -4.85
CA ARG A 480 -22.04 3.86 -4.21
C ARG A 480 -21.28 2.80 -5.03
N HIS A 481 -21.87 2.31 -6.12
CA HIS A 481 -21.37 1.18 -6.92
C HIS A 481 -20.83 1.61 -8.29
N ASN A 482 -21.30 2.73 -8.83
CA ASN A 482 -20.88 3.32 -10.11
C ASN A 482 -21.21 4.82 -10.13
N ASP A 483 -20.76 5.56 -11.13
CA ASP A 483 -21.00 7.00 -11.26
C ASP A 483 -22.39 7.35 -11.84
N THR A 484 -23.42 6.74 -11.26
CA THR A 484 -24.82 7.11 -11.49
C THR A 484 -25.27 8.11 -10.43
N LEU A 485 -25.72 9.28 -10.86
CA LEU A 485 -26.40 10.26 -10.03
C LEU A 485 -27.91 10.16 -10.27
N VAL A 486 -28.68 10.20 -9.19
CA VAL A 486 -30.13 10.42 -9.23
C VAL A 486 -30.42 11.72 -8.50
N GLY A 487 -31.39 12.48 -8.99
CA GLY A 487 -31.92 13.60 -8.23
C GLY A 487 -33.40 13.84 -8.53
N ILE A 488 -34.03 14.57 -7.63
CA ILE A 488 -35.40 15.04 -7.79
C ILE A 488 -35.39 16.57 -7.81
N GLN A 489 -36.23 17.16 -8.65
CA GLN A 489 -36.46 18.59 -8.73
C GLN A 489 -37.96 18.87 -8.68
N ARG A 490 -38.39 19.84 -7.85
CA ARG A 490 -39.79 20.26 -7.81
C ARG A 490 -40.01 21.49 -8.69
N ILE A 491 -40.69 21.32 -9.82
CA ILE A 491 -40.80 22.32 -10.89
C ILE A 491 -42.29 22.62 -11.13
N PHE A 492 -42.68 23.89 -11.01
CA PHE A 492 -44.08 24.40 -11.07
C PHE A 492 -45.10 23.74 -10.12
N GLY A 493 -44.66 22.86 -9.23
CA GLY A 493 -45.49 22.12 -8.26
C GLY A 493 -45.26 20.63 -8.34
N ASP A 494 -45.02 20.13 -9.55
CA ASP A 494 -44.76 18.74 -9.91
C ASP A 494 -43.35 18.28 -9.52
N TYR A 495 -43.17 16.98 -9.37
CA TYR A 495 -41.89 16.36 -9.07
C TYR A 495 -41.31 15.67 -10.32
N GLN A 496 -40.13 16.12 -10.74
CA GLN A 496 -39.35 15.52 -11.82
C GLN A 496 -38.14 14.76 -11.25
N LEU A 497 -37.99 13.51 -11.64
CA LEU A 497 -36.87 12.64 -11.33
C LEU A 497 -35.90 12.66 -12.51
N PHE A 498 -34.61 12.89 -12.28
CA PHE A 498 -33.58 12.75 -13.30
C PHE A 498 -32.54 11.70 -12.90
N ILE A 499 -32.04 10.97 -13.89
CA ILE A 499 -31.06 9.89 -13.72
C ILE A 499 -29.91 10.14 -14.70
N ARG A 500 -28.76 10.59 -14.19
CA ARG A 500 -27.53 10.75 -14.97
C ARG A 500 -26.66 9.51 -14.82
N ARG A 501 -26.42 8.83 -15.93
CA ARG A 501 -25.63 7.59 -16.01
C ARG A 501 -24.12 7.89 -16.12
N PRO A 502 -23.22 6.90 -15.85
CA PRO A 502 -21.76 7.11 -15.89
C PRO A 502 -21.18 7.54 -17.24
N ASN A 503 -21.94 7.39 -18.33
CA ASN A 503 -21.58 7.87 -19.68
C ASN A 503 -21.98 9.34 -19.93
N GLY A 504 -22.40 10.08 -18.91
CA GLY A 504 -22.86 11.46 -18.99
C GLY A 504 -24.32 11.65 -19.44
N HIS A 505 -25.02 10.59 -19.84
CA HIS A 505 -26.41 10.68 -20.31
C HIS A 505 -27.38 10.86 -19.15
N THR A 506 -28.08 12.01 -19.10
CA THR A 506 -29.23 12.24 -18.22
C THR A 506 -30.53 11.82 -18.90
N GLN A 507 -31.39 11.11 -18.17
CA GLN A 507 -32.78 10.84 -18.57
C GLN A 507 -33.73 11.39 -17.50
N ASP A 508 -34.70 12.19 -17.92
CA ASP A 508 -35.70 12.82 -17.06
C ASP A 508 -37.03 12.04 -17.10
N PHE A 509 -37.75 12.07 -15.99
CA PHE A 509 -39.02 11.39 -15.79
C PHE A 509 -39.95 12.22 -14.90
N SER A 510 -41.25 12.22 -15.18
CA SER A 510 -42.26 12.72 -14.24
C SER A 510 -42.58 11.65 -13.19
N LEU A 511 -42.70 12.01 -11.91
CA LEU A 511 -43.20 11.06 -10.92
C LEU A 511 -44.71 10.80 -11.15
N PRO A 512 -45.17 9.54 -11.17
CA PRO A 512 -46.57 9.18 -11.40
C PRO A 512 -47.41 9.34 -10.12
N LEU A 513 -47.54 10.59 -9.67
CA LEU A 513 -48.36 10.97 -8.52
C LEU A 513 -49.83 11.20 -8.92
N TYR A 514 -50.75 10.88 -8.01
CA TYR A 514 -52.18 11.15 -8.17
C TYR A 514 -52.51 12.65 -7.96
N ALA A 515 -53.63 13.11 -8.53
CA ALA A 515 -54.08 14.49 -8.35
C ALA A 515 -54.40 14.80 -6.87
N GLY A 516 -53.65 15.72 -6.27
CA GLY A 516 -53.75 16.04 -4.84
C GLY A 516 -52.88 15.16 -3.92
N GLU A 517 -52.03 14.31 -4.48
CA GLU A 517 -50.95 13.63 -3.76
C GLU A 517 -49.75 14.57 -3.58
N SER A 518 -49.02 14.40 -2.48
CA SER A 518 -47.83 15.18 -2.15
C SER A 518 -46.75 14.28 -1.55
N VAL A 519 -45.49 14.45 -1.97
CA VAL A 519 -44.35 13.75 -1.35
C VAL A 519 -44.08 14.36 0.02
N LYS A 520 -43.93 13.50 1.04
CA LYS A 520 -43.53 13.85 2.41
C LYS A 520 -42.07 13.53 2.67
N GLU A 521 -41.65 12.34 2.30
CA GLU A 521 -40.28 11.85 2.42
C GLU A 521 -39.97 10.97 1.21
N MET A 522 -38.71 10.99 0.79
CA MET A 522 -38.24 10.20 -0.35
C MET A 522 -36.79 9.79 -0.16
N ASP A 523 -36.48 8.58 -0.62
CA ASP A 523 -35.11 8.06 -0.70
C ASP A 523 -34.87 7.23 -1.98
N VAL A 524 -33.59 7.11 -2.37
CA VAL A 524 -33.15 6.41 -3.58
C VAL A 524 -32.20 5.29 -3.20
N ALA A 525 -32.39 4.14 -3.81
CA ALA A 525 -31.48 3.02 -3.67
C ALA A 525 -31.09 2.40 -5.02
N PHE A 526 -29.88 1.84 -5.04
CA PHE A 526 -29.19 1.34 -6.23
C PHE A 526 -28.89 -0.15 -6.05
N ASN A 527 -29.08 -0.97 -7.07
CA ASN A 527 -28.58 -2.35 -7.02
C ASN A 527 -27.04 -2.41 -7.05
N LEU A 528 -26.45 -3.56 -6.72
CA LEU A 528 -24.98 -3.73 -6.66
C LEU A 528 -24.25 -3.43 -7.99
N ASN A 529 -24.98 -3.46 -9.12
CA ASN A 529 -24.46 -3.10 -10.45
C ASN A 529 -24.67 -1.62 -10.80
N GLY A 530 -25.38 -0.86 -9.96
CA GLY A 530 -25.79 0.53 -10.16
C GLY A 530 -26.60 0.78 -11.45
N ARG A 531 -27.27 -0.26 -11.98
CA ARG A 531 -28.09 -0.18 -13.19
C ARG A 531 -29.54 0.06 -12.86
N ASP A 532 -30.06 -0.69 -11.89
CA ASP A 532 -31.45 -0.69 -11.52
C ASP A 532 -31.64 0.17 -10.28
N ILE A 533 -32.55 1.13 -10.38
CA ILE A 533 -32.80 2.16 -9.37
C ILE A 533 -34.20 1.92 -8.81
N SER A 534 -34.31 1.94 -7.48
CA SER A 534 -35.59 1.91 -6.77
C SER A 534 -35.72 3.18 -5.94
N LEU A 535 -36.80 3.89 -6.18
CA LEU A 535 -37.26 5.07 -5.49
C LEU A 535 -38.33 4.66 -4.49
N PHE A 536 -38.23 5.14 -3.26
CA PHE A 536 -39.24 4.93 -2.24
C PHE A 536 -39.76 6.28 -1.79
N ALA A 537 -41.07 6.47 -1.88
CA ALA A 537 -41.74 7.71 -1.50
C ALA A 537 -42.78 7.42 -0.41
N GLN A 538 -42.69 8.13 0.71
CA GLN A 538 -43.83 8.37 1.57
C GLN A 538 -44.59 9.56 0.99
N THR A 539 -45.84 9.36 0.65
CA THR A 539 -46.71 10.39 0.09
C THR A 539 -47.91 10.64 1.00
N THR A 540 -48.66 11.70 0.72
CA THR A 540 -49.92 12.02 1.40
C THR A 540 -50.95 12.45 0.37
N LEU A 541 -52.05 11.68 0.31
CA LEU A 541 -53.19 11.90 -0.58
C LEU A 541 -54.45 12.03 0.30
N ALA A 542 -55.21 13.11 0.13
CA ALA A 542 -56.41 13.42 0.93
C ALA A 542 -56.20 13.36 2.46
N GLY A 543 -54.97 13.58 2.95
CA GLY A 543 -54.60 13.50 4.36
C GLY A 543 -54.25 12.10 4.88
N GLN A 544 -54.40 11.05 4.07
CA GLN A 544 -53.89 9.71 4.38
C GLN A 544 -52.46 9.55 3.88
N ILE A 545 -51.61 8.90 4.66
CA ILE A 545 -50.25 8.54 4.27
C ILE A 545 -50.31 7.31 3.34
N GLN A 546 -49.58 7.38 2.24
CA GLN A 546 -49.35 6.26 1.33
C GLN A 546 -47.85 6.02 1.17
N TYR A 547 -47.49 4.82 0.73
CA TYR A 547 -46.11 4.44 0.43
C TYR A 547 -46.09 3.85 -0.97
N SER A 548 -45.23 4.37 -1.84
CA SER A 548 -45.06 3.87 -3.20
C SER A 548 -43.60 3.51 -3.49
N ARG A 549 -43.42 2.43 -4.26
CA ARG A 549 -42.12 2.07 -4.85
C ARG A 549 -42.19 2.33 -6.34
N ILE A 550 -41.38 3.27 -6.81
CA ILE A 550 -41.20 3.58 -8.22
C ILE A 550 -39.83 3.06 -8.63
N TYR A 551 -39.70 2.34 -9.73
CA TYR A 551 -38.43 1.70 -10.10
C TYR A 551 -38.18 1.68 -11.61
N THR A 552 -36.91 1.63 -11.99
CA THR A 552 -36.51 1.61 -13.41
C THR A 552 -36.29 0.19 -13.91
N GLU A 553 -37.03 -0.23 -14.94
CA GLU A 553 -36.66 -1.36 -15.80
C GLU A 553 -36.49 -0.85 -17.22
N ILE A 554 -35.34 -1.15 -17.85
CA ILE A 554 -35.04 -0.86 -19.27
C ILE A 554 -35.53 0.54 -19.71
N ASN A 555 -35.01 1.57 -19.03
CA ASN A 555 -35.30 3.01 -19.26
C ASN A 555 -36.77 3.44 -19.08
N THR A 556 -37.61 2.62 -18.44
CA THR A 556 -39.04 2.89 -18.16
C THR A 556 -39.27 2.95 -16.65
N LEU A 557 -40.10 3.88 -16.16
CA LEU A 557 -40.60 3.85 -14.78
C LEU A 557 -41.78 2.90 -14.64
N LEU A 558 -41.72 2.06 -13.61
CA LEU A 558 -42.80 1.19 -13.15
C LEU A 558 -43.15 1.56 -11.70
N THR A 559 -44.42 1.44 -11.32
CA THR A 559 -44.91 1.78 -9.98
C THR A 559 -45.57 0.58 -9.33
N ALA A 560 -45.32 0.38 -8.04
CA ALA A 560 -45.97 -0.62 -7.21
C ALA A 560 -46.35 -0.01 -5.85
N GLU A 561 -47.47 -0.47 -5.28
CA GLU A 561 -47.83 -0.19 -3.89
C GLU A 561 -46.74 -0.71 -2.96
N ALA A 562 -46.30 0.10 -1.99
CA ALA A 562 -45.41 -0.34 -0.92
C ALA A 562 -46.20 -0.53 0.38
N GLN A 563 -45.76 -1.47 1.21
CA GLN A 563 -46.39 -1.74 2.50
C GLN A 563 -46.15 -0.57 3.50
N PRO A 564 -47.00 -0.39 4.54
CA PRO A 564 -47.24 0.92 5.18
C PRO A 564 -46.13 1.49 6.09
N PHE A 565 -44.87 1.10 5.89
CA PHE A 565 -43.87 1.04 6.95
C PHE A 565 -42.43 1.24 6.42
N VAL A 566 -42.10 2.38 5.83
CA VAL A 566 -40.72 2.66 5.36
C VAL A 566 -40.19 3.96 5.96
N HIS A 567 -39.07 3.89 6.70
CA HIS A 567 -38.39 5.03 7.32
C HIS A 567 -36.85 4.95 7.25
N ALA A 568 -36.29 4.10 6.38
CA ALA A 568 -34.84 3.92 6.23
C ALA A 568 -34.47 3.30 4.86
N PRO A 569 -33.23 3.50 4.36
CA PRO A 569 -32.79 3.13 3.00
C PRO A 569 -32.99 1.66 2.63
N ALA A 570 -33.22 1.40 1.33
CA ALA A 570 -33.72 0.11 0.85
C ALA A 570 -33.39 -0.21 -0.62
N THR A 571 -32.38 -1.04 -0.91
CA THR A 571 -32.03 -1.52 -2.26
C THR A 571 -32.99 -2.60 -2.79
N LEU A 572 -32.99 -2.96 -4.10
CA LEU A 572 -33.67 -4.20 -4.57
C LEU A 572 -32.91 -5.01 -5.65
N HIS A 573 -33.14 -6.33 -5.61
CA HIS A 573 -32.69 -7.43 -6.48
C HIS A 573 -31.24 -7.93 -6.36
N ASP A 574 -30.49 -7.37 -5.41
CA ASP A 574 -29.19 -7.88 -4.93
C ASP A 574 -28.94 -7.26 -3.53
N SER A 575 -29.93 -7.38 -2.62
CA SER A 575 -30.38 -6.17 -1.89
C SER A 575 -31.29 -6.33 -0.65
N VAL A 576 -31.60 -5.18 -0.02
CA VAL A 576 -32.05 -4.93 1.36
C VAL A 576 -33.31 -4.06 1.42
N LEU A 577 -34.30 -4.37 2.26
CA LEU A 577 -35.40 -3.47 2.63
C LEU A 577 -35.46 -3.35 4.17
N THR A 578 -35.79 -2.17 4.70
CA THR A 578 -35.67 -1.85 6.15
C THR A 578 -37.05 -1.79 6.84
N ALA A 579 -37.06 -2.02 8.16
CA ALA A 579 -38.26 -2.33 8.96
C ALA A 579 -38.87 -1.11 9.69
N THR A 580 -39.99 -1.38 10.38
CA THR A 580 -40.54 -0.56 11.48
C THR A 580 -40.98 -1.48 12.64
N ASN A 581 -41.56 -0.90 13.68
CA ASN A 581 -41.88 -1.53 14.97
C ASN A 581 -42.64 -2.87 14.92
N ASP A 582 -43.38 -3.19 13.86
CA ASP A 582 -44.23 -4.40 13.74
C ASP A 582 -43.91 -5.32 12.53
N GLY A 583 -42.82 -5.06 11.76
CA GLY A 583 -42.28 -5.99 10.74
C GLY A 583 -42.91 -5.97 9.32
N ILE A 584 -42.21 -6.52 8.31
CA ILE A 584 -42.58 -6.43 6.86
C ILE A 584 -42.09 -7.64 6.02
N LEU A 585 -42.81 -7.95 4.92
CA LEU A 585 -42.56 -8.97 3.88
C LEU A 585 -42.96 -8.37 2.49
N LYS A 586 -42.66 -8.85 1.26
CA LYS A 586 -41.95 -9.99 0.61
C LYS A 586 -41.80 -9.63 -0.91
N GLN A 587 -41.16 -10.32 -1.85
CA GLN A 587 -40.20 -11.46 -1.96
C GLN A 587 -39.11 -11.01 -3.01
N LYS A 588 -38.21 -11.72 -3.71
CA LYS A 588 -37.75 -13.13 -3.83
C LYS A 588 -36.26 -13.15 -4.27
N GLY A 589 -35.33 -13.72 -3.48
CA GLY A 589 -33.91 -13.92 -3.84
C GLY A 589 -33.03 -14.39 -2.65
N HIS A 590 -31.80 -14.87 -2.90
CA HIS A 590 -30.98 -15.57 -1.88
C HIS A 590 -30.77 -14.77 -0.58
N VAL A 591 -30.46 -13.47 -0.69
CA VAL A 591 -30.25 -12.53 0.45
C VAL A 591 -31.49 -12.42 1.35
N GLN A 592 -32.69 -12.64 0.80
CA GLN A 592 -33.95 -12.38 1.49
C GLN A 592 -34.43 -13.55 2.37
N MET A 593 -34.01 -14.78 2.06
CA MET A 593 -34.16 -15.92 2.98
C MET A 593 -33.32 -15.66 4.24
N LEU A 594 -32.08 -15.26 4.00
CA LEU A 594 -31.10 -14.80 4.99
C LEU A 594 -31.65 -13.67 5.89
N MET A 595 -32.39 -12.70 5.34
CA MET A 595 -33.05 -11.65 6.11
C MET A 595 -34.19 -12.15 7.00
N HIS A 596 -35.02 -13.07 6.52
CA HIS A 596 -36.15 -13.57 7.30
C HIS A 596 -35.69 -14.36 8.53
N ASP A 597 -34.69 -15.20 8.35
CA ASP A 597 -34.06 -15.98 9.43
C ASP A 597 -33.21 -15.09 10.39
N ALA A 598 -32.87 -13.87 9.97
CA ALA A 598 -32.09 -12.89 10.75
C ALA A 598 -32.95 -11.80 11.42
N ALA A 599 -34.27 -11.78 11.21
CA ALA A 599 -35.15 -10.68 11.63
C ALA A 599 -35.10 -10.43 13.15
N ASP A 600 -35.05 -11.50 13.96
CA ASP A 600 -34.95 -11.45 15.43
C ASP A 600 -33.66 -10.79 15.95
N TYR A 601 -32.68 -10.53 15.08
CA TYR A 601 -31.36 -9.99 15.39
C TYR A 601 -31.15 -8.57 14.86
N ILE A 602 -32.18 -7.95 14.27
CA ILE A 602 -32.14 -6.60 13.69
C ILE A 602 -33.01 -5.66 14.55
N THR A 603 -32.46 -4.52 14.95
CA THR A 603 -33.16 -3.47 15.70
C THR A 603 -33.53 -2.28 14.83
N ALA A 604 -34.48 -1.45 15.27
CA ALA A 604 -34.89 -0.24 14.56
C ALA A 604 -33.80 0.86 14.45
N GLY A 605 -32.65 0.68 15.11
CA GLY A 605 -31.49 1.56 14.98
C GLY A 605 -30.36 1.01 14.08
N ASP A 606 -30.52 -0.19 13.53
CA ASP A 606 -29.47 -0.85 12.75
C ASP A 606 -29.49 -0.41 11.28
N MET A 607 -28.32 -0.16 10.69
CA MET A 607 -28.20 0.10 9.25
C MET A 607 -27.85 -1.17 8.47
N LEU A 608 -28.53 -1.40 7.36
CA LEU A 608 -28.44 -2.63 6.58
C LEU A 608 -27.80 -2.37 5.20
N HIS A 609 -26.75 -3.12 4.87
CA HIS A 609 -25.95 -2.92 3.66
C HIS A 609 -25.85 -4.21 2.84
N ALA A 610 -26.09 -4.13 1.53
CA ALA A 610 -26.02 -5.27 0.63
C ALA A 610 -24.58 -5.73 0.38
N HIS A 611 -24.35 -7.05 0.34
CA HIS A 611 -23.03 -7.63 0.08
C HIS A 611 -23.15 -8.93 -0.74
N PRO A 612 -22.30 -9.19 -1.77
CA PRO A 612 -22.41 -10.40 -2.62
C PRO A 612 -22.32 -11.77 -1.95
N ARG A 613 -22.14 -11.84 -0.62
CA ARG A 613 -22.17 -13.09 0.17
C ARG A 613 -23.34 -13.17 1.16
N GLY A 614 -24.17 -12.13 1.27
CA GLY A 614 -25.27 -12.08 2.23
C GLY A 614 -25.63 -10.64 2.65
N LEU A 615 -25.79 -10.42 3.95
CA LEU A 615 -26.22 -9.14 4.52
C LEU A 615 -25.16 -8.57 5.47
N ILE A 616 -24.84 -7.28 5.37
CA ILE A 616 -24.08 -6.58 6.41
C ILE A 616 -25.04 -5.81 7.31
N ILE A 617 -25.05 -6.11 8.60
CA ILE A 617 -25.79 -5.41 9.65
C ILE A 617 -24.81 -4.52 10.42
N GLN A 618 -25.11 -3.23 10.52
CA GLN A 618 -24.38 -2.25 11.33
C GLN A 618 -25.18 -1.96 12.61
N GLN A 619 -24.67 -2.42 13.75
CA GLN A 619 -25.30 -2.27 15.07
C GLN A 619 -24.42 -1.37 15.94
N ALA A 620 -24.71 -0.07 15.95
CA ALA A 620 -23.97 0.98 16.66
C ALA A 620 -22.44 0.96 16.47
N GLN A 621 -21.72 0.15 17.27
CA GLN A 621 -20.25 0.03 17.28
C GLN A 621 -19.70 -1.14 16.45
N ARG A 622 -20.60 -1.97 15.88
CA ARG A 622 -20.25 -3.26 15.24
C ARG A 622 -20.79 -3.40 13.82
N LEU A 623 -20.07 -4.13 12.99
CA LEU A 623 -20.51 -4.63 11.69
C LEU A 623 -20.51 -6.17 11.72
N TYR A 624 -21.60 -6.79 11.27
CA TYR A 624 -21.73 -8.25 11.12
C TYR A 624 -22.09 -8.60 9.68
N LEU A 625 -21.37 -9.55 9.07
CA LEU A 625 -21.80 -10.24 7.85
C LEU A 625 -22.63 -11.46 8.26
N VAL A 626 -23.86 -11.56 7.76
CA VAL A 626 -24.72 -12.72 7.91
C VAL A 626 -24.67 -13.54 6.62
N GLU A 627 -24.32 -14.82 6.75
CA GLU A 627 -24.20 -15.80 5.66
C GLU A 627 -25.02 -17.07 5.98
N SER A 628 -25.38 -17.87 4.96
CA SER A 628 -26.02 -19.20 5.09
C SER A 628 -25.00 -20.33 4.86
#